data_AF-A0A9W8JAH4-F1
#
_entry.id   AF-A0A9W8JAH4-F1
#
_cell.length_a   1.000
_cell.length_b   1.000
_cell.length_c   1.000
_cell.angle_alpha   90.00
_cell.angle_beta   90.00
_cell.angle_gamma   90.00
#
_symmetry.space_group_name_H-M   'P 1'
#
loop_
_entity.id
_entity.type
_entity.pdbx_description
1 polymer ?
#
loop_
_entity_poly.entity_id
_entity_poly.type
_entity_poly.pdbx_seq_one_letter_code
_entity_poly.pdbx_strand_id
1 'polypeptide(L)'
;MDHGMVMNWDDMERIWNWVYAEELGTLSEEHPVLLTEAPLNPRSNRDIAAQIFFDTFNVPALFISVQAVLSLDVTDHLQLLLRKAGHHLHTSAEHEVVRTIKEKTCYIALNPAKEEKEATGRTEEFRLPDGNILQPISIPFIKLGSERFRAPEILFDPELIGQEYAGVHQVIVDSINRVDLDLRKSLFSNIVLSGGSTLCKGFGDRLLNEVKKLALKDVKIKIYAPPERKYSTWIGGSILAGLNTFRRMWVSAEEYQEDPDIIHKKFGI
;
A
#
# COMPACT_ATOMS: atom_id res chain seq x y z
N MET A 1 2.29 6.50 -12.46
CA MET A 1 1.91 6.87 -11.08
C MET A 1 3.18 7.06 -10.27
N ASP A 2 3.17 7.97 -9.31
CA ASP A 2 4.26 8.17 -8.35
C ASP A 2 3.68 8.27 -6.94
N HIS A 3 4.21 7.49 -5.99
CA HIS A 3 3.71 7.41 -4.59
C HIS A 3 2.18 7.21 -4.44
N GLY A 4 1.53 6.52 -5.38
CA GLY A 4 0.08 6.30 -5.38
C GLY A 4 -0.75 7.43 -5.99
N MET A 5 -0.11 8.49 -6.49
CA MET A 5 -0.75 9.58 -7.23
C MET A 5 -0.57 9.41 -8.75
N VAL A 6 -1.58 9.82 -9.50
CA VAL A 6 -1.55 9.83 -10.97
C VAL A 6 -0.74 11.03 -11.44
N MET A 7 0.29 10.77 -12.25
CA MET A 7 1.18 11.80 -12.81
C MET A 7 0.99 12.01 -14.32
N ASN A 8 0.40 11.03 -15.00
CA ASN A 8 0.05 11.10 -16.43
C ASN A 8 -1.35 10.53 -16.60
N TRP A 9 -2.28 11.39 -16.99
CA TRP A 9 -3.70 11.06 -17.12
C TRP A 9 -4.02 10.36 -18.45
N ASP A 10 -3.28 10.63 -19.52
CA ASP A 10 -3.44 9.94 -20.80
C ASP A 10 -3.12 8.44 -20.66
N ASP A 11 -2.05 8.13 -19.93
CA ASP A 11 -1.67 6.74 -19.65
C ASP A 11 -2.68 6.08 -18.69
N MET A 12 -3.22 6.83 -17.72
CA MET A 12 -4.21 6.31 -16.78
C MET A 12 -5.53 5.99 -17.48
N GLU A 13 -5.97 6.84 -18.40
CA GLU A 13 -7.16 6.62 -19.22
C GLU A 13 -7.01 5.36 -20.09
N ARG A 14 -5.82 5.14 -20.68
CA ARG A 14 -5.53 3.91 -21.43
C ARG A 14 -5.61 2.67 -20.55
N ILE A 15 -5.13 2.74 -19.31
CA ILE A 15 -5.24 1.65 -18.34
C ILE A 15 -6.72 1.34 -18.06
N TRP A 16 -7.55 2.35 -17.78
CA TRP A 16 -8.98 2.13 -17.54
C TRP A 16 -9.72 1.59 -18.75
N ASN A 17 -9.42 2.09 -19.95
CA ASN A 17 -9.95 1.54 -21.20
C ASN A 17 -9.63 0.05 -21.35
N TRP A 18 -8.38 -0.33 -21.10
CA TRP A 18 -7.96 -1.73 -21.15
C TRP A 18 -8.67 -2.59 -20.08
N VAL A 19 -8.88 -2.07 -18.87
CA VAL A 19 -9.63 -2.77 -17.81
C VAL A 19 -11.07 -3.05 -18.24
N TYR A 20 -11.78 -2.07 -18.82
CA TYR A 20 -13.14 -2.29 -19.29
C TYR A 20 -13.22 -3.25 -20.46
N ALA A 21 -12.36 -3.06 -21.47
CA ALA A 21 -12.41 -3.81 -22.72
C ALA A 21 -11.90 -5.25 -22.58
N GLU A 22 -10.73 -5.44 -21.97
CA GLU A 22 -10.00 -6.70 -22.00
C GLU A 22 -10.16 -7.53 -20.72
N GLU A 23 -10.20 -6.90 -19.55
CA GLU A 23 -10.28 -7.61 -18.27
C GLU A 23 -11.72 -7.89 -17.83
N LEU A 24 -12.57 -6.85 -17.83
CA LEU A 24 -13.96 -6.97 -17.41
C LEU A 24 -14.89 -7.39 -18.55
N GLY A 25 -14.54 -7.05 -19.80
CA GLY A 25 -15.37 -7.31 -20.97
C GLY A 25 -16.74 -6.65 -20.89
N THR A 26 -16.81 -5.41 -20.36
CA THR A 26 -18.07 -4.69 -20.16
C THR A 26 -17.97 -3.22 -20.60
N LEU A 27 -19.13 -2.60 -20.82
CA LEU A 27 -19.26 -1.20 -21.17
C LEU A 27 -19.28 -0.33 -19.91
N SER A 28 -18.43 0.69 -19.85
CA SER A 28 -18.34 1.60 -18.71
C SER A 28 -19.64 2.34 -18.41
N GLU A 29 -20.39 2.70 -19.45
CA GLU A 29 -21.68 3.40 -19.38
C GLU A 29 -22.82 2.60 -18.73
N GLU A 30 -22.66 1.27 -18.59
CA GLU A 30 -23.66 0.41 -17.94
C GLU A 30 -23.43 0.24 -16.43
N HIS A 31 -22.32 0.74 -15.89
CA HIS A 31 -21.87 0.37 -14.54
C HIS A 31 -21.36 1.56 -13.70
N PRO A 32 -21.93 1.76 -12.48
CA PRO A 32 -21.34 2.65 -11.49
C PRO A 32 -19.92 2.24 -11.12
N VAL A 33 -19.06 3.23 -10.82
CA VAL A 33 -17.66 3.02 -10.46
C VAL A 33 -17.40 3.39 -9.01
N LEU A 34 -16.75 2.46 -8.29
CA LEU A 34 -16.07 2.77 -7.04
C LEU A 34 -14.57 2.84 -7.33
N LEU A 35 -14.02 4.05 -7.25
CA LEU A 35 -12.60 4.31 -7.37
C LEU A 35 -11.98 4.49 -5.98
N THR A 36 -10.71 4.15 -5.87
CA THR A 36 -9.96 4.38 -4.64
C THR A 36 -8.73 5.25 -4.88
N GLU A 37 -8.38 6.14 -3.95
CA GLU A 37 -7.27 7.09 -4.09
C GLU A 37 -6.32 7.11 -2.88
N ALA A 38 -5.14 7.71 -3.00
CA ALA A 38 -4.22 7.86 -1.87
C ALA A 38 -4.73 8.89 -0.82
N PRO A 39 -4.31 8.82 0.46
CA PRO A 39 -4.59 9.88 1.42
C PRO A 39 -3.99 11.20 0.93
N LEU A 40 -4.70 12.30 1.16
CA LEU A 40 -4.28 13.65 0.77
C LEU A 40 -4.09 13.82 -0.75
N ASN A 41 -4.76 13.00 -1.57
CA ASN A 41 -4.77 13.17 -3.01
C ASN A 41 -5.27 14.59 -3.37
N PRO A 42 -4.52 15.37 -4.17
CA PRO A 42 -4.90 16.72 -4.53
C PRO A 42 -6.31 16.78 -5.10
N ARG A 43 -7.03 17.86 -4.76
CA ARG A 43 -8.38 18.12 -5.29
C ARG A 43 -8.41 18.04 -6.83
N SER A 44 -7.43 18.67 -7.48
CA SER A 44 -7.28 18.65 -8.94
C SER A 44 -7.19 17.23 -9.53
N ASN A 45 -6.60 16.28 -8.81
CA ASN A 45 -6.53 14.90 -9.29
C ASN A 45 -7.90 14.23 -9.24
N ARG A 46 -8.71 14.54 -8.23
CA ARG A 46 -10.10 14.07 -8.15
C ARG A 46 -10.95 14.67 -9.24
N ASP A 47 -10.76 15.95 -9.54
CA ASP A 47 -11.46 16.65 -10.61
C ASP A 47 -11.19 15.99 -11.95
N ILE A 48 -9.91 15.74 -12.28
CA ILE A 48 -9.53 15.09 -13.53
C ILE A 48 -10.05 13.65 -13.60
N ALA A 49 -9.96 12.89 -12.51
CA ALA A 49 -10.52 11.54 -12.47
C ALA A 49 -12.03 11.54 -12.70
N ALA A 50 -12.77 12.41 -12.01
CA ALA A 50 -14.22 12.54 -12.17
C ALA A 50 -14.59 12.95 -13.60
N GLN A 51 -13.86 13.92 -14.16
CA GLN A 51 -14.05 14.35 -15.54
C GLN A 51 -13.87 13.20 -16.53
N ILE A 52 -12.78 12.44 -16.43
CA ILE A 52 -12.54 11.29 -17.32
C ILE A 52 -13.66 10.25 -17.18
N PHE A 53 -14.07 9.90 -15.96
CA PHE A 53 -15.11 8.90 -15.74
C PHE A 53 -16.48 9.33 -16.26
N PHE A 54 -16.89 10.58 -16.03
CA PHE A 54 -18.19 11.07 -16.50
C PHE A 54 -18.19 11.47 -17.96
N ASP A 55 -17.18 12.21 -18.43
CA ASP A 55 -17.20 12.81 -19.77
C ASP A 55 -16.66 11.85 -20.84
N THR A 56 -15.64 11.04 -20.51
CA THR A 56 -15.03 10.12 -21.47
C THR A 56 -15.66 8.73 -21.39
N PHE A 57 -15.77 8.17 -20.17
CA PHE A 57 -16.30 6.82 -19.96
C PHE A 57 -17.82 6.77 -19.80
N ASN A 58 -18.50 7.91 -19.71
CA ASN A 58 -19.95 8.02 -19.54
C ASN A 58 -20.50 7.19 -18.38
N VAL A 59 -19.76 7.05 -17.28
CA VAL A 59 -20.22 6.20 -16.17
C VAL A 59 -21.48 6.79 -15.54
N PRO A 60 -22.47 5.96 -15.18
CA PRO A 60 -23.75 6.45 -14.65
C PRO A 60 -23.60 7.03 -13.23
N ALA A 61 -22.61 6.59 -12.47
CA ALA A 61 -22.31 7.11 -11.14
C ALA A 61 -20.87 6.81 -10.71
N LEU A 62 -20.32 7.66 -9.84
CA LEU A 62 -18.96 7.58 -9.31
C LEU A 62 -18.95 7.71 -7.78
N PHE A 63 -18.09 6.93 -7.12
CA PHE A 63 -17.74 7.09 -5.71
C PHE A 63 -16.23 6.96 -5.53
N ILE A 64 -15.59 7.88 -4.82
CA ILE A 64 -14.14 7.86 -4.56
C ILE A 64 -13.89 7.62 -3.07
N SER A 65 -13.03 6.65 -2.75
CA SER A 65 -12.69 6.27 -1.37
C SER A 65 -11.18 6.29 -1.13
N VAL A 66 -10.74 6.80 0.02
CA VAL A 66 -9.32 6.89 0.36
C VAL A 66 -8.76 5.52 0.79
N GLN A 67 -7.64 5.11 0.20
CA GLN A 67 -6.81 3.97 0.59
C GLN A 67 -5.80 4.37 1.67
N ALA A 68 -5.31 3.44 2.48
CA ALA A 68 -4.10 3.65 3.27
C ALA A 68 -2.86 3.24 2.45
N VAL A 69 -1.95 4.17 2.18
CA VAL A 69 -0.71 3.91 1.40
C VAL A 69 0.51 3.98 2.32
N LEU A 70 1.22 2.86 2.47
CA LEU A 70 2.59 2.78 3.01
C LEU A 70 3.27 1.54 2.42
N SER A 71 3.93 1.63 1.26
CA SER A 71 4.52 0.42 0.67
C SER A 71 5.59 0.52 -0.43
N LEU A 72 5.87 1.69 -1.02
CA LEU A 72 6.78 1.73 -2.16
C LEU A 72 8.26 1.59 -1.75
N ASP A 73 8.67 2.28 -0.69
CA ASP A 73 10.08 2.52 -0.32
C ASP A 73 10.87 1.24 0.03
N VAL A 74 10.19 0.16 0.47
CA VAL A 74 10.88 -1.07 0.91
C VAL A 74 11.56 -1.79 -0.24
N THR A 75 10.97 -1.76 -1.44
CA THR A 75 11.55 -2.43 -2.62
C THR A 75 12.84 -1.73 -3.05
N ASP A 76 12.83 -0.40 -3.06
CA ASP A 76 13.97 0.41 -3.46
C ASP A 76 15.10 0.33 -2.43
N HIS A 77 14.74 0.32 -1.14
CA HIS A 77 15.72 0.09 -0.08
C HIS A 77 16.34 -1.32 -0.19
N LEU A 78 15.56 -2.36 -0.48
CA LEU A 78 16.10 -3.69 -0.71
C LEU A 78 17.06 -3.70 -1.91
N GLN A 79 16.72 -3.06 -3.02
CA GLN A 79 17.60 -2.95 -4.18
C GLN A 79 18.94 -2.28 -3.81
N LEU A 80 18.89 -1.21 -3.02
CA LEU A 80 20.09 -0.53 -2.53
C LEU A 80 20.96 -1.45 -1.65
N LEU A 81 20.34 -2.22 -0.75
CA LEU A 81 21.04 -3.17 0.12
C LEU A 81 21.67 -4.30 -0.69
N LEU A 82 20.95 -4.85 -1.67
CA LEU A 82 21.47 -5.87 -2.59
C LEU A 82 22.67 -5.35 -3.39
N ARG A 83 22.60 -4.10 -3.87
CA ARG A 83 23.73 -3.45 -4.54
C ARG A 83 24.95 -3.31 -3.63
N LYS A 84 24.76 -2.93 -2.36
CA LYS A 84 25.84 -2.87 -1.36
C LYS A 84 26.45 -4.27 -1.08
N ALA A 85 25.66 -5.32 -1.19
CA ALA A 85 26.11 -6.72 -1.08
C ALA A 85 26.80 -7.25 -2.35
N GLY A 86 26.88 -6.44 -3.43
CA GLY A 86 27.53 -6.79 -4.69
C GLY A 86 26.58 -7.26 -5.80
N HIS A 87 25.27 -7.33 -5.56
CA HIS A 87 24.26 -7.71 -6.55
C HIS A 87 23.74 -6.48 -7.28
N HIS A 88 24.20 -6.27 -8.51
CA HIS A 88 23.88 -5.08 -9.30
C HIS A 88 22.66 -5.33 -10.19
N LEU A 89 21.51 -4.79 -9.78
CA LEU A 89 20.23 -4.90 -10.47
C LEU A 89 19.80 -3.49 -10.90
N HIS A 90 19.80 -3.18 -12.19
CA HIS A 90 19.67 -1.80 -12.71
C HIS A 90 18.44 -1.58 -13.61
N THR A 91 17.94 -2.63 -14.24
CA THR A 91 16.83 -2.57 -15.19
C THR A 91 15.47 -2.64 -14.47
N SER A 92 14.42 -2.18 -15.15
CA SER A 92 13.04 -2.29 -14.66
C SER A 92 12.60 -3.75 -14.48
N ALA A 93 13.05 -4.66 -15.36
CA ALA A 93 12.79 -6.09 -15.22
C ALA A 93 13.45 -6.67 -13.96
N GLU A 94 14.68 -6.26 -13.65
CA GLU A 94 15.37 -6.67 -12.43
C GLU A 94 14.72 -6.08 -11.17
N HIS A 95 14.10 -4.89 -11.25
CA HIS A 95 13.33 -4.32 -10.14
C HIS A 95 12.14 -5.22 -9.75
N GLU A 96 11.50 -5.87 -10.74
CA GLU A 96 10.45 -6.87 -10.49
C GLU A 96 11.00 -8.09 -9.74
N VAL A 97 12.23 -8.50 -10.05
CA VAL A 97 12.92 -9.56 -9.33
C VAL A 97 13.18 -9.15 -7.89
N VAL A 98 13.61 -7.90 -7.63
CA VAL A 98 13.76 -7.37 -6.27
C VAL A 98 12.43 -7.41 -5.51
N ARG A 99 11.31 -7.04 -6.16
CA ARG A 99 9.98 -7.14 -5.56
C ARG A 99 9.63 -8.58 -5.20
N THR A 100 9.92 -9.52 -6.10
CA THR A 100 9.69 -10.95 -5.85
C THR A 100 10.54 -11.47 -4.69
N ILE A 101 11.81 -11.05 -4.60
CA ILE A 101 12.69 -11.37 -3.47
C ILE A 101 12.09 -10.82 -2.17
N LYS A 102 11.66 -9.55 -2.16
CA LYS A 102 11.02 -8.92 -1.01
C LYS A 102 9.84 -9.74 -0.53
N GLU A 103 8.89 -10.03 -1.41
CA GLU A 103 7.65 -10.72 -1.05
C GLU A 103 7.87 -12.16 -0.55
N LYS A 104 8.88 -12.86 -1.07
CA LYS A 104 9.16 -14.26 -0.70
C LYS A 104 10.09 -14.42 0.49
N THR A 105 11.00 -13.47 0.72
CA THR A 105 12.13 -13.68 1.64
C THR A 105 12.21 -12.67 2.78
N CYS A 106 11.68 -11.45 2.61
CA CYS A 106 11.76 -10.44 3.66
C CYS A 106 10.81 -10.75 4.81
N TYR A 107 11.23 -10.33 6.00
CA TYR A 107 10.47 -10.44 7.23
C TYR A 107 10.85 -9.28 8.16
N ILE A 108 9.97 -8.94 9.08
CA ILE A 108 10.22 -7.91 10.08
C ILE A 108 10.71 -8.56 11.36
N ALA A 109 11.90 -8.15 11.80
CA ALA A 109 12.48 -8.61 13.05
C ALA A 109 11.75 -7.97 14.24
N LEU A 110 11.52 -8.75 15.29
CA LEU A 110 10.95 -8.23 16.55
C LEU A 110 11.96 -7.33 17.30
N ASN A 111 13.25 -7.69 17.21
CA ASN A 111 14.36 -6.92 17.74
C ASN A 111 15.50 -6.92 16.71
N PRO A 112 15.61 -5.88 15.86
CA PRO A 112 16.61 -5.81 14.79
C PRO A 112 18.04 -5.91 15.30
N ALA A 113 18.36 -5.29 16.45
CA ALA A 113 19.71 -5.31 17.02
C ALA A 113 20.13 -6.71 17.50
N LYS A 114 19.18 -7.52 17.97
CA LYS A 114 19.43 -8.92 18.30
C LYS A 114 19.58 -9.77 17.04
N GLU A 115 18.68 -9.58 16.07
CA GLU A 115 18.69 -10.31 14.81
C GLU A 115 20.01 -10.09 14.05
N GLU A 116 20.54 -8.87 14.05
CA GLU A 116 21.82 -8.54 13.40
C GLU A 116 22.99 -9.36 13.96
N LYS A 117 23.02 -9.58 15.27
CA LYS A 117 24.06 -10.39 15.92
C LYS A 117 23.94 -11.87 15.55
N GLU A 118 22.72 -12.38 15.41
CA GLU A 118 22.45 -13.79 15.11
C GLU A 118 22.55 -14.11 13.60
N ALA A 119 22.31 -13.13 12.74
CA ALA A 119 22.35 -13.26 11.29
C ALA A 119 23.77 -13.17 10.71
N THR A 120 24.77 -12.78 11.52
CA THR A 120 26.15 -12.64 11.07
C THR A 120 26.66 -13.95 10.46
N GLY A 121 26.99 -13.94 9.16
CA GLY A 121 27.49 -15.10 8.41
C GLY A 121 26.41 -16.09 7.93
N ARG A 122 25.12 -15.83 8.18
CA ARG A 122 24.01 -16.64 7.65
C ARG A 122 23.49 -16.05 6.35
N THR A 123 23.39 -16.88 5.32
CA THR A 123 22.81 -16.50 4.02
C THR A 123 21.84 -17.56 3.54
N GLU A 124 20.73 -17.14 2.94
CA GLU A 124 19.82 -18.00 2.18
C GLU A 124 19.99 -17.75 0.67
N GLU A 125 19.84 -18.81 -0.11
CA GLU A 125 19.92 -18.75 -1.57
C GLU A 125 18.52 -18.58 -2.16
N PHE A 126 18.32 -17.50 -2.92
CA PHE A 126 17.11 -17.25 -3.68
C PHE A 126 17.34 -17.58 -5.15
N ARG A 127 16.59 -18.54 -5.71
CA ARG A 127 16.70 -18.91 -7.13
C ARG A 127 15.97 -17.91 -8.01
N LEU A 128 16.62 -17.48 -9.09
CA LEU A 128 16.03 -16.58 -10.07
C LEU A 128 14.96 -17.30 -10.92
N PRO A 129 13.83 -16.64 -11.27
CA PRO A 129 12.71 -17.28 -11.97
C PRO A 129 13.03 -17.83 -13.38
N ASP A 130 14.00 -17.25 -14.08
CA ASP A 130 14.30 -17.51 -15.49
C ASP A 130 15.54 -18.38 -15.71
N GLY A 131 16.36 -18.65 -14.68
CA GLY A 131 17.56 -19.48 -14.78
C GLY A 131 18.61 -18.97 -15.79
N ASN A 132 18.38 -17.82 -16.43
CA ASN A 132 19.17 -17.31 -17.55
C ASN A 132 19.63 -15.86 -17.27
N ILE A 133 20.92 -15.77 -16.90
CA ILE A 133 21.87 -14.80 -17.41
C ILE A 133 21.51 -13.31 -17.18
N LEU A 134 21.73 -12.84 -15.95
CA LEU A 134 22.27 -11.50 -15.76
C LEU A 134 23.78 -11.57 -16.01
N GLN A 135 24.23 -11.43 -17.25
CA GLN A 135 25.66 -11.27 -17.53
C GLN A 135 26.12 -9.93 -16.92
N PRO A 136 27.21 -9.91 -16.12
CA PRO A 136 28.30 -10.89 -16.09
C PRO A 136 28.25 -11.92 -14.93
N ILE A 137 27.13 -12.06 -14.20
CA ILE A 137 27.01 -12.94 -13.04
C ILE A 137 26.33 -14.25 -13.43
N SER A 138 27.13 -15.27 -13.74
CA SER A 138 26.71 -16.64 -14.05
C SER A 138 26.14 -17.44 -12.85
N ILE A 139 25.40 -16.81 -11.94
CA ILE A 139 24.91 -17.47 -10.72
C ILE A 139 23.37 -17.57 -10.78
N PRO A 140 22.77 -18.78 -10.75
CA PRO A 140 21.32 -18.98 -10.83
C PRO A 140 20.59 -18.62 -9.53
N PHE A 141 21.31 -18.07 -8.55
CA PHE A 141 20.79 -17.71 -7.25
C PHE A 141 21.48 -16.45 -6.69
N ILE A 142 20.73 -15.69 -5.89
CA ILE A 142 21.22 -14.55 -5.12
C ILE A 142 21.34 -14.99 -3.66
N LYS A 143 22.50 -14.73 -3.05
CA LYS A 143 22.70 -14.93 -1.61
C LYS A 143 22.16 -13.73 -0.85
N LEU A 144 21.21 -13.98 0.04
CA LEU A 144 20.52 -12.99 0.86
C LEU A 144 20.89 -13.22 2.32
N GLY A 145 21.41 -12.19 2.98
CA GLY A 145 21.73 -12.19 4.40
C GLY A 145 20.79 -11.27 5.18
N SER A 146 21.36 -10.28 5.86
CA SER A 146 20.61 -9.36 6.72
C SER A 146 19.74 -8.35 5.95
N GLU A 147 19.89 -8.24 4.63
CA GLU A 147 19.06 -7.38 3.78
C GLU A 147 17.57 -7.73 3.89
N ARG A 148 17.25 -9.00 4.18
CA ARG A 148 15.89 -9.51 4.31
C ARG A 148 15.08 -8.85 5.42
N PHE A 149 15.71 -8.52 6.55
CA PHE A 149 15.05 -7.84 7.67
C PHE A 149 15.42 -6.36 7.76
N ARG A 150 16.57 -5.95 7.21
CA ARG A 150 16.95 -4.53 7.11
C ARG A 150 16.09 -3.75 6.13
N ALA A 151 15.71 -4.35 5.00
CA ALA A 151 14.89 -3.68 4.00
C ALA A 151 13.55 -3.18 4.57
N PRO A 152 12.71 -4.03 5.20
CA PRO A 152 11.42 -3.59 5.76
C PRO A 152 11.55 -2.79 7.06
N GLU A 153 12.74 -2.67 7.66
CA GLU A 153 12.92 -1.92 8.90
C GLU A 153 12.60 -0.44 8.73
N ILE A 154 12.72 0.12 7.52
CA ILE A 154 12.35 1.51 7.22
C ILE A 154 10.88 1.84 7.51
N LEU A 155 10.01 0.82 7.59
CA LEU A 155 8.62 1.03 7.98
C LEU A 155 8.51 1.42 9.47
N PHE A 156 9.48 1.03 10.28
CA PHE A 156 9.56 1.34 11.70
C PHE A 156 10.61 2.42 12.00
N ASP A 157 11.68 2.50 11.20
CA ASP A 157 12.75 3.48 11.35
C ASP A 157 13.15 4.11 10.00
N PRO A 158 12.38 5.12 9.53
CA PRO A 158 12.66 5.79 8.26
C PRO A 158 13.99 6.56 8.21
N GLU A 159 14.58 6.88 9.37
CA GLU A 159 15.88 7.58 9.43
C GLU A 159 17.00 6.77 8.76
N LEU A 160 16.84 5.44 8.65
CA LEU A 160 17.76 4.54 7.94
C LEU A 160 17.95 4.90 6.46
N ILE A 161 16.97 5.56 5.85
CA ILE A 161 17.05 6.07 4.47
C ILE A 161 17.15 7.60 4.41
N GLY A 162 17.46 8.24 5.55
CA GLY A 162 17.61 9.69 5.66
C GLY A 162 16.28 10.45 5.62
N GLN A 163 15.17 9.78 5.96
CA GLN A 163 13.85 10.40 6.02
C GLN A 163 13.52 10.78 7.47
N GLU A 164 12.94 11.97 7.66
CA GLU A 164 12.62 12.53 8.99
C GLU A 164 11.19 12.21 9.45
N TYR A 165 10.41 11.50 8.64
CA TYR A 165 9.04 11.14 9.03
C TYR A 165 9.04 9.97 10.03
N ALA A 166 7.99 9.91 10.85
CA ALA A 166 7.86 8.89 11.88
C ALA A 166 7.54 7.51 11.30
N GLY A 167 8.05 6.45 11.94
CA GLY A 167 7.68 5.07 11.60
C GLY A 167 6.20 4.76 11.84
N VAL A 168 5.70 3.70 11.21
CA VAL A 168 4.27 3.34 11.19
C VAL A 168 3.67 3.20 12.60
N HIS A 169 4.42 2.65 13.53
CA HIS A 169 3.99 2.44 14.92
C HIS A 169 3.76 3.77 15.66
N GLN A 170 4.61 4.76 15.41
CA GLN A 170 4.51 6.09 15.99
C GLN A 170 3.34 6.87 15.36
N VAL A 171 3.22 6.81 14.03
CA VAL A 171 2.09 7.43 13.31
C VAL A 171 0.74 6.93 13.82
N ILE A 172 0.60 5.63 14.09
CA ILE A 172 -0.63 5.06 14.65
C ILE A 172 -0.93 5.64 16.03
N VAL A 173 0.07 5.64 16.93
CA VAL A 173 -0.11 6.12 18.30
C VAL A 173 -0.43 7.62 18.32
N ASP A 174 0.27 8.41 17.52
CA ASP A 174 0.04 9.85 17.40
C ASP A 174 -1.33 10.16 16.82
N SER A 175 -1.76 9.40 15.81
CA SER A 175 -3.10 9.52 15.22
C SER A 175 -4.18 9.25 16.25
N ILE A 176 -4.06 8.16 17.03
CA ILE A 176 -5.02 7.84 18.10
C ILE A 176 -4.98 8.90 19.20
N ASN A 177 -3.79 9.43 19.54
CA ASN A 177 -3.63 10.47 20.56
C ASN A 177 -4.18 11.84 20.15
N ARG A 178 -4.44 12.08 18.85
CA ARG A 178 -5.13 13.28 18.37
C ARG A 178 -6.64 13.19 18.51
N VAL A 179 -7.20 12.00 18.70
CA VAL A 179 -8.63 11.79 18.90
C VAL A 179 -9.01 12.03 20.37
N ASP A 180 -10.29 12.33 20.62
CA ASP A 180 -10.87 12.45 21.96
C ASP A 180 -10.54 11.26 22.87
N LEU A 181 -10.25 11.56 24.14
CA LEU A 181 -9.77 10.60 25.15
C LEU A 181 -10.67 9.37 25.26
N ASP A 182 -11.99 9.56 25.16
CA ASP A 182 -12.99 8.51 25.32
C ASP A 182 -12.94 7.46 24.18
N LEU A 183 -12.51 7.87 22.98
CA LEU A 183 -12.44 6.99 21.81
C LEU A 183 -11.11 6.22 21.72
N ARG A 184 -10.04 6.71 22.36
CA ARG A 184 -8.69 6.13 22.22
C ARG A 184 -8.63 4.66 22.60
N LYS A 185 -9.26 4.28 23.71
CA LYS A 185 -9.32 2.88 24.17
C LYS A 185 -9.96 1.97 23.11
N SER A 186 -11.04 2.44 22.48
CA SER A 186 -11.71 1.71 21.41
C SER A 186 -10.80 1.56 20.19
N LEU A 187 -10.15 2.64 19.76
CA LEU A 187 -9.25 2.65 18.60
C LEU A 187 -8.05 1.71 18.79
N PHE A 188 -7.37 1.75 19.94
CA PHE A 188 -6.28 0.82 20.24
C PHE A 188 -6.71 -0.65 20.23
N SER A 189 -7.97 -0.93 20.57
CA SER A 189 -8.53 -2.29 20.58
C SER A 189 -9.05 -2.77 19.23
N ASN A 190 -9.01 -1.93 18.19
CA ASN A 190 -9.59 -2.20 16.87
C ASN A 190 -8.67 -1.75 15.72
N ILE A 191 -7.37 -2.07 15.80
CA ILE A 191 -6.43 -1.79 14.71
C ILE A 191 -6.56 -2.90 13.66
N VAL A 192 -6.78 -2.56 12.40
CA VAL A 192 -6.88 -3.51 11.29
C VAL A 192 -5.73 -3.31 10.31
N LEU A 193 -5.06 -4.38 9.94
CA LEU A 193 -4.01 -4.37 8.92
C LEU A 193 -4.60 -4.65 7.54
N SER A 194 -4.30 -3.75 6.59
CA SER A 194 -4.67 -3.86 5.19
C SER A 194 -3.50 -3.51 4.28
N GLY A 195 -3.48 -4.06 3.07
CA GLY A 195 -2.49 -3.77 2.05
C GLY A 195 -1.30 -4.72 2.05
N GLY A 196 -0.64 -4.83 0.89
CA GLY A 196 0.38 -5.84 0.60
C GLY A 196 1.59 -5.82 1.53
N SER A 197 2.07 -4.64 1.96
CA SER A 197 3.23 -4.55 2.88
C SER A 197 2.98 -5.19 4.24
N THR A 198 1.74 -5.17 4.73
CA THR A 198 1.36 -5.80 6.00
C THR A 198 1.37 -7.34 5.93
N LEU A 199 1.58 -7.92 4.74
CA LEU A 199 1.79 -9.35 4.55
C LEU A 199 3.20 -9.79 4.93
N CYS A 200 4.14 -8.84 5.08
CA CYS A 200 5.50 -9.17 5.49
C CYS A 200 5.47 -9.92 6.83
N LYS A 201 6.18 -11.06 6.88
CA LYS A 201 6.17 -11.95 8.06
C LYS A 201 6.65 -11.19 9.29
N GLY A 202 5.95 -11.31 10.41
CA GLY A 202 6.31 -10.63 11.67
C GLY A 202 5.81 -9.19 11.79
N PHE A 203 5.17 -8.60 10.76
CA PHE A 203 4.67 -7.23 10.80
C PHE A 203 3.74 -6.98 12.01
N GLY A 204 2.72 -7.83 12.17
CA GLY A 204 1.73 -7.67 13.25
C GLY A 204 2.33 -7.78 14.65
N ASP A 205 3.24 -8.74 14.85
CA ASP A 205 3.90 -8.95 16.16
C ASP A 205 4.83 -7.80 16.52
N ARG A 206 5.65 -7.33 15.56
CA ARG A 206 6.52 -6.16 15.76
C ARG A 206 5.67 -4.92 16.04
N LEU A 207 4.63 -4.68 15.25
CA LEU A 207 3.75 -3.53 15.45
C LEU A 207 3.09 -3.56 16.83
N LEU A 208 2.56 -4.71 17.24
CA LEU A 208 1.96 -4.88 18.57
C LEU A 208 2.98 -4.57 19.67
N ASN A 209 4.21 -5.04 19.53
CA ASN A 209 5.29 -4.78 20.48
C ASN A 209 5.64 -3.30 20.58
N GLU A 210 5.79 -2.59 19.46
CA GLU A 210 6.11 -1.15 19.47
C GLU A 210 4.94 -0.29 19.98
N VAL A 211 3.72 -0.55 19.52
CA VAL A 211 2.54 0.20 19.99
C VAL A 211 2.32 -0.01 21.49
N LYS A 212 2.60 -1.20 22.03
CA LYS A 212 2.54 -1.45 23.48
C LYS A 212 3.53 -0.64 24.30
N LYS A 213 4.71 -0.32 23.76
CA LYS A 213 5.71 0.50 24.45
C LYS A 213 5.29 1.97 24.51
N LEU A 214 4.60 2.44 23.48
CA LEU A 214 4.20 3.84 23.31
C LEU A 214 2.82 4.16 23.92
N ALA A 215 1.91 3.19 23.94
CA ALA A 215 0.58 3.38 24.50
C ALA A 215 0.59 3.48 26.03
N LEU A 216 -0.44 4.13 26.58
CA LEU A 216 -0.65 4.22 28.03
C LEU A 216 -0.75 2.82 28.66
N LYS A 217 -0.12 2.66 29.83
CA LYS A 217 -0.28 1.46 30.67
C LYS A 217 -1.79 1.32 30.97
N ASP A 218 -2.34 0.13 30.74
CA ASP A 218 -3.76 -0.26 30.90
C ASP A 218 -4.66 -0.19 29.65
N VAL A 219 -4.13 0.07 28.46
CA VAL A 219 -4.91 -0.06 27.22
C VAL A 219 -4.73 -1.45 26.58
N LYS A 220 -5.84 -2.14 26.30
CA LYS A 220 -5.82 -3.41 25.57
C LYS A 220 -5.65 -3.14 24.06
N ILE A 221 -4.47 -3.43 23.54
CA ILE A 221 -4.19 -3.33 22.10
C ILE A 221 -4.56 -4.64 21.41
N LYS A 222 -5.34 -4.55 20.33
CA LYS A 222 -5.61 -5.69 19.44
C LYS A 222 -5.38 -5.27 18.00
N ILE A 223 -4.69 -6.14 17.27
CA ILE A 223 -4.40 -5.98 15.85
C ILE A 223 -5.06 -7.14 15.10
N TYR A 224 -5.92 -6.82 14.15
CA TYR A 224 -6.61 -7.76 13.28
C TYR A 224 -5.88 -7.80 11.94
N ALA A 225 -5.42 -8.98 11.53
CA ALA A 225 -4.65 -9.17 10.30
C ALA A 225 -5.26 -10.32 9.47
N PRO A 226 -6.33 -10.07 8.69
CA PRO A 226 -6.93 -11.08 7.84
C PRO A 226 -5.91 -11.68 6.85
N PRO A 227 -5.96 -12.97 6.51
CA PRO A 227 -5.00 -13.57 5.58
C PRO A 227 -5.10 -12.96 4.17
N GLU A 228 -6.29 -12.65 3.70
CA GLU A 228 -6.60 -11.99 2.43
C GLU A 228 -6.38 -10.47 2.42
N ARG A 229 -5.70 -9.91 3.44
CA ARG A 229 -5.54 -8.46 3.62
C ARG A 229 -4.82 -7.71 2.50
N LYS A 230 -4.19 -8.44 1.56
CA LYS A 230 -3.70 -7.89 0.28
C LYS A 230 -4.80 -7.14 -0.46
N TYR A 231 -6.01 -7.69 -0.41
CA TYR A 231 -7.16 -7.23 -1.17
C TYR A 231 -8.25 -6.62 -0.27
N SER A 232 -7.99 -6.38 1.02
CA SER A 232 -8.99 -5.84 1.96
C SER A 232 -9.65 -4.56 1.45
N THR A 233 -8.90 -3.66 0.81
CA THR A 233 -9.46 -2.45 0.22
C THR A 233 -10.47 -2.77 -0.88
N TRP A 234 -10.14 -3.73 -1.75
CA TRP A 234 -11.00 -4.15 -2.84
C TRP A 234 -12.24 -4.91 -2.33
N ILE A 235 -12.04 -5.85 -1.37
CA ILE A 235 -13.13 -6.59 -0.73
C ILE A 235 -14.08 -5.62 0.01
N GLY A 236 -13.53 -4.65 0.75
CA GLY A 236 -14.30 -3.61 1.44
C GLY A 236 -15.10 -2.75 0.46
N GLY A 237 -14.50 -2.35 -0.65
CA GLY A 237 -15.19 -1.64 -1.74
C GLY A 237 -16.31 -2.48 -2.36
N SER A 238 -16.08 -3.76 -2.62
CA SER A 238 -17.09 -4.68 -3.17
C SER A 238 -18.28 -4.87 -2.22
N ILE A 239 -18.01 -5.06 -0.92
CA ILE A 239 -19.07 -5.15 0.10
C ILE A 239 -19.85 -3.84 0.18
N LEU A 240 -19.16 -2.70 0.24
CA LEU A 240 -19.77 -1.37 0.30
C LEU A 240 -20.67 -1.13 -0.92
N ALA A 241 -20.20 -1.44 -2.12
CA ALA A 241 -20.96 -1.29 -3.36
C ALA A 241 -22.21 -2.18 -3.41
N GLY A 242 -22.19 -3.33 -2.73
CA GLY A 242 -23.34 -4.23 -2.61
C GLY A 242 -24.42 -3.79 -1.63
N LEU A 243 -24.18 -2.77 -0.79
CA LEU A 243 -25.17 -2.32 0.19
C LEU A 243 -26.27 -1.47 -0.47
N ASN A 244 -27.55 -1.73 -0.16
CA ASN A 244 -28.67 -0.92 -0.66
C ASN A 244 -28.55 0.58 -0.30
N THR A 245 -27.90 0.89 0.82
CA THR A 245 -27.64 2.26 1.27
C THR A 245 -26.58 2.98 0.43
N PHE A 246 -25.73 2.25 -0.29
CA PHE A 246 -24.63 2.81 -1.08
C PHE A 246 -25.11 3.69 -2.23
N ARG A 247 -26.30 3.43 -2.77
CA ARG A 247 -26.92 4.26 -3.83
C ARG A 247 -27.10 5.73 -3.42
N ARG A 248 -27.10 6.03 -2.12
CA ARG A 248 -27.20 7.41 -1.60
C ARG A 248 -25.84 8.11 -1.46
N MET A 249 -24.75 7.37 -1.64
CA MET A 249 -23.39 7.84 -1.39
C MET A 249 -22.63 8.23 -2.67
N TRP A 250 -22.95 7.60 -3.82
CA TRP A 250 -22.33 7.97 -5.10
C TRP A 250 -22.86 9.29 -5.65
N VAL A 251 -22.11 9.91 -6.55
CA VAL A 251 -22.55 11.03 -7.38
C VAL A 251 -23.03 10.47 -8.72
N SER A 252 -24.25 10.80 -9.15
CA SER A 252 -24.73 10.43 -10.50
C SER A 252 -24.18 11.37 -11.58
N ALA A 253 -24.19 10.93 -12.83
CA ALA A 253 -23.80 11.78 -13.97
C ALA A 253 -24.66 13.06 -14.04
N GLU A 254 -25.95 12.97 -13.73
CA GLU A 254 -26.86 14.12 -13.67
C GLU A 254 -26.44 15.12 -12.58
N GLU A 255 -26.17 14.65 -11.36
CA GLU A 255 -25.69 15.50 -10.25
C GLU A 255 -24.36 16.19 -10.60
N TYR A 256 -23.45 15.48 -11.28
CA TYR A 256 -22.16 16.01 -11.70
C TYR A 256 -22.28 17.07 -12.80
N GLN A 257 -23.16 16.86 -13.78
CA GLN A 257 -23.41 17.83 -14.85
C GLN A 257 -24.01 19.14 -14.33
N GLU A 258 -24.82 19.06 -13.27
CA GLU A 258 -25.38 20.25 -12.61
C GLU A 258 -24.32 21.02 -11.80
N ASP A 259 -23.45 20.31 -11.09
CA ASP A 259 -22.44 20.90 -10.20
C ASP A 259 -21.20 19.99 -10.09
N PRO A 260 -20.14 20.23 -10.87
CA PRO A 260 -18.92 19.42 -10.78
C PRO A 260 -18.27 19.41 -9.39
N ASP A 261 -18.48 20.46 -8.58
CA ASP A 261 -17.97 20.54 -7.21
C ASP A 261 -18.68 19.58 -6.24
N ILE A 262 -19.78 18.94 -6.66
CA ILE A 262 -20.54 17.99 -5.84
C ILE A 262 -19.66 16.82 -5.37
N ILE A 263 -18.62 16.47 -6.13
CA ILE A 263 -17.65 15.42 -5.81
C ILE A 263 -16.99 15.67 -4.45
N HIS A 264 -16.62 16.92 -4.14
CA HIS A 264 -15.99 17.24 -2.84
C HIS A 264 -17.03 17.39 -1.74
N LYS A 265 -18.19 17.96 -2.07
CA LYS A 265 -19.28 18.20 -1.11
C LYS A 265 -19.83 16.87 -0.56
N LYS A 266 -20.01 15.88 -1.43
CA LYS A 266 -20.62 14.59 -1.08
C LYS A 266 -19.61 13.60 -0.48
N PHE A 267 -18.37 13.61 -0.95
CA PHE A 267 -17.35 12.67 -0.45
C PHE A 267 -16.66 13.17 0.83
N GLY A 268 -16.78 14.45 1.20
CA GLY A 268 -16.26 14.98 2.47
C GLY A 268 -14.72 15.00 2.53
N ILE A 269 -14.08 15.15 1.37
CA ILE A 269 -12.62 15.17 1.15
C ILE A 269 -12.24 16.38 0.33
#